data_AF-A0A816M1Q9-F1
#
_entry.id   AF-A0A816M1Q9-F1
#
_cell.length_a   1.000
_cell.length_b   1.000
_cell.length_c   1.000
_cell.angle_alpha   90.00
_cell.angle_beta   90.00
_cell.angle_gamma   90.00
#
_symmetry.space_group_name_H-M   'P 1'
#
loop_
_entity.id
_entity.type
_entity.pdbx_description
1 polymer ?
#
loop_
_entity_poly.entity_id
_entity_poly.type
_entity_poly.pdbx_seq_one_letter_code
_entity_poly.pdbx_strand_id
1 'polypeptide(L)'
;MCTRCRHDLDQSLMTEEVKEEFNVIFQWLYDVNLIHTPSIASSDSYHMLSQSLNNLVAEEKREHLKRFLEEVKCFNPIPSTNSFENLQPSSKKRFCRQSTNIFKSLLDMMSPHDNIDFVWHTIAENSKGTSSSNSALDKNLRLVLTSLAEAYNNAQHWTVRRQILSIMANDLTFSMILVFIPGLTAYRFNMARHHAYFEGKGVVVSDTKNSTIRYDDYQLEHFIEFIVSPHICTDLPFGEKELHLSTGETLLIPSTIRNLAPQRIITQYYNYCKEHYGDTFHPLGRSSLFSILNECSASTRRSLQGLDSFSAEGSTAFDILFSIVDGLSIIGMQFSDADELETRSSLSYSDFYIIIDIILFL
;
A
#
# COMPACT_ATOMS: atom_id res chain seq x y z
N MET A 1 48.25 39.32 15.86
CA MET A 1 47.08 39.86 16.59
C MET A 1 46.81 41.29 16.13
N CYS A 2 45.55 41.75 15.95
CA CYS A 2 45.30 43.16 15.59
C CYS A 2 45.49 44.09 16.80
N THR A 3 45.80 45.36 16.57
CA THR A 3 46.10 46.36 17.63
C THR A 3 45.01 46.47 18.69
N ARG A 4 43.75 46.25 18.31
CA ARG A 4 42.59 46.31 19.20
C ARG A 4 42.55 45.17 20.21
N CYS A 5 42.79 43.93 19.76
CA CYS A 5 42.87 42.78 20.65
C CYS A 5 44.07 42.83 21.60
N ARG A 6 45.16 43.51 21.21
CA ARG A 6 46.33 43.74 22.08
C ARG A 6 46.02 44.72 23.20
N HIS A 7 45.24 45.75 22.89
CA HIS A 7 44.79 46.73 23.89
C HIS A 7 43.80 46.13 24.90
N ASP A 8 42.88 45.27 24.45
CA ASP A 8 41.93 44.57 25.33
C ASP A 8 42.62 43.55 26.26
N LEU A 9 43.69 42.91 25.78
CA LEU A 9 44.49 42.00 26.61
C LEU A 9 45.27 42.75 27.69
N ASP A 10 45.80 43.93 27.37
CA ASP A 10 46.53 44.78 28.32
C ASP A 10 45.63 45.37 29.42
N GLN A 11 44.34 45.57 29.13
CA GLN A 11 43.34 45.97 30.13
C GLN A 11 42.86 44.84 31.02
N SER A 12 42.98 43.57 30.57
CA SER A 12 42.69 42.43 31.42
C SER A 12 43.84 42.22 32.40
N LEU A 13 43.53 42.16 33.70
CA LEU A 13 44.45 42.00 34.83
C LEU A 13 45.20 40.64 34.79
N MET A 14 46.03 40.43 33.78
CA MET A 14 46.93 39.28 33.65
C MET A 14 48.28 39.65 34.24
N THR A 15 48.85 38.74 35.05
CA THR A 15 50.21 38.87 35.56
C THR A 15 51.20 38.89 34.40
N GLU A 16 52.28 39.69 34.52
CA GLU A 16 53.26 39.92 33.46
C GLU A 16 53.86 38.62 32.91
N GLU A 17 54.04 37.59 33.74
CA GLU A 17 54.51 36.25 33.31
C GLU A 17 53.59 35.58 32.29
N VAL A 18 52.27 35.71 32.43
CA VAL A 18 51.30 35.13 31.49
C VAL A 18 51.27 35.90 30.17
N LYS A 19 51.49 37.23 30.24
CA LYS A 19 51.64 38.05 29.03
C LYS A 19 52.90 37.69 28.26
N GLU A 20 54.01 37.42 28.96
CA GLU A 20 55.27 36.98 28.36
C GLU A 20 55.09 35.63 27.64
N GLU A 21 54.47 34.63 28.28
CA GLU A 21 54.26 33.31 27.66
C GLU A 21 53.36 33.38 26.43
N PHE A 22 52.29 34.18 26.47
CA PHE A 22 51.45 34.39 25.30
C PHE A 22 52.20 35.10 24.17
N ASN A 23 53.04 36.09 24.48
CA ASN A 23 53.86 36.75 23.48
C ASN A 23 54.88 35.79 22.85
N VAL A 24 55.50 34.89 23.61
CA VAL A 24 56.42 33.86 23.07
C VAL A 24 55.68 32.90 22.13
N ILE A 25 54.49 32.43 22.52
CA ILE A 25 53.66 31.55 21.69
C ILE A 25 53.22 32.27 20.41
N PHE A 26 52.86 33.55 20.50
CA PHE A 26 52.48 34.35 19.33
C PHE A 26 53.66 34.68 18.41
N GLN A 27 54.85 34.94 18.97
CA GLN A 27 56.06 35.16 18.19
C GLN A 27 56.46 33.89 17.45
N TRP A 28 56.37 32.73 18.10
CA TRP A 28 56.60 31.43 17.46
C TRP A 28 55.61 31.17 16.32
N LEU A 29 54.33 31.52 16.49
CA LEU A 29 53.32 31.41 15.43
C LEU A 29 53.56 32.38 14.25
N TYR A 30 54.19 33.53 14.51
CA TYR A 30 54.52 34.53 13.49
C TYR A 30 55.78 34.13 12.70
N ASP A 31 56.81 33.65 13.40
CA ASP A 31 58.09 33.22 12.81
C ASP A 31 57.95 31.95 11.94
N VAL A 32 56.91 31.15 12.16
CA VAL A 32 56.54 29.98 11.31
C VAL A 32 55.73 30.40 10.06
N ASN A 33 55.59 31.71 9.77
CA ASN A 33 54.94 32.25 8.56
C ASN A 33 53.47 31.79 8.34
N LEU A 34 52.73 31.50 9.43
CA LEU A 34 51.33 31.04 9.33
C LEU A 34 50.31 32.18 9.17
N ILE A 35 50.71 33.45 9.27
CA ILE A 35 49.81 34.58 9.15
C ILE A 35 50.45 35.71 8.34
N HIS A 36 50.54 35.52 7.02
CA HIS A 36 50.40 36.67 6.12
C HIS A 36 49.00 36.66 5.51
N THR A 37 48.27 37.71 5.93
CA THR A 37 47.04 38.31 5.43
C THR A 37 45.67 37.65 5.67
N PRO A 38 44.62 38.49 5.83
CA PRO A 38 43.43 38.16 6.61
C PRO A 38 42.21 37.91 5.71
N SER A 39 41.47 36.83 5.94
CA SER A 39 40.00 36.81 5.87
C SER A 39 39.49 35.38 5.99
N ILE A 40 38.61 35.20 6.98
CA ILE A 40 37.60 34.14 7.09
C ILE A 40 38.18 32.72 7.18
N ALA A 41 38.39 32.25 8.40
CA ALA A 41 38.65 30.84 8.66
C ALA A 41 37.41 30.01 8.26
N SER A 42 37.49 29.30 7.13
CA SER A 42 36.49 28.31 6.76
C SER A 42 36.67 27.04 7.58
N SER A 43 35.58 26.29 7.75
CA SER A 43 35.54 24.98 8.43
C SER A 43 36.57 23.98 7.86
N ASP A 44 37.03 24.17 6.63
CA ASP A 44 38.04 23.31 5.99
C ASP A 44 39.43 23.47 6.62
N SER A 45 39.76 24.66 7.15
CA SER A 45 41.07 24.92 7.78
C SER A 45 41.20 24.18 9.12
N TYR A 46 40.10 24.09 9.89
CA TYR A 46 40.04 23.28 11.12
C TYR A 46 40.15 21.77 10.86
N HIS A 47 39.54 21.28 9.78
CA HIS A 47 39.62 19.87 9.40
C HIS A 47 41.02 19.49 8.90
N MET A 48 41.71 20.38 8.18
CA MET A 48 43.10 20.17 7.76
C MET A 48 44.07 20.12 8.94
N LEU A 49 43.89 20.99 9.93
CA LEU A 49 44.71 21.00 11.15
C LEU A 49 44.46 19.76 12.02
N SER A 50 43.21 19.34 12.20
CA SER A 50 42.88 18.13 12.98
C SER A 50 43.38 16.85 12.31
N GLN A 51 43.32 16.78 10.98
CA GLN A 51 43.86 15.66 10.22
C GLN A 51 45.39 15.60 10.28
N SER A 52 46.08 16.75 10.21
CA SER A 52 47.52 16.82 10.44
C SER A 52 47.91 16.42 11.87
N LEU A 53 47.14 16.83 12.89
CA LEU A 53 47.39 16.44 14.28
C LEU A 53 47.22 14.93 14.50
N ASN A 54 46.17 14.34 13.91
CA ASN A 54 45.94 12.89 13.97
C ASN A 54 47.04 12.10 13.24
N ASN A 55 47.55 12.64 12.12
CA ASN A 55 48.67 12.04 11.40
C ASN A 55 49.96 12.08 12.23
N LEU A 56 50.21 13.17 12.96
CA LEU A 56 51.36 13.28 13.87
C LEU A 56 51.27 12.28 15.04
N VAL A 57 50.09 12.14 15.66
CA VAL A 57 49.86 11.15 16.73
C VAL A 57 50.00 9.71 16.21
N ALA A 58 49.55 9.44 14.98
CA ALA A 58 49.72 8.14 14.34
C ALA A 58 51.19 7.83 14.01
N GLU A 59 51.98 8.85 13.66
CA GLU A 59 53.42 8.70 13.42
C GLU A 59 54.18 8.44 14.73
N GLU A 60 53.83 9.13 15.81
CA GLU A 60 54.41 8.92 17.13
C GLU A 60 54.12 7.51 17.68
N LYS A 61 52.88 7.02 17.54
CA LYS A 61 52.52 5.64 17.92
C LYS A 61 53.25 4.59 17.08
N ARG A 62 53.43 4.86 15.78
CA ARG A 62 54.23 4.00 14.89
C ARG A 62 55.68 3.97 15.33
N GLU A 63 56.24 5.08 15.76
CA GLU A 63 57.63 5.16 16.23
C GLU A 63 57.84 4.41 17.56
N HIS A 64 56.90 4.51 18.50
CA HIS A 64 56.92 3.70 19.73
C HIS A 64 56.84 2.19 19.44
N LEU A 65 56.01 1.79 18.48
CA LEU A 65 55.94 0.39 18.04
C LEU A 65 57.26 -0.06 17.40
N LYS A 66 57.91 0.78 16.61
CA LYS A 66 59.23 0.46 16.02
C LYS A 66 60.28 0.25 17.10
N ARG A 67 60.37 1.16 18.09
CA ARG A 67 61.31 1.03 19.21
C ARG A 67 61.09 -0.26 20.01
N PHE A 68 59.83 -0.58 20.33
CA PHE A 68 59.50 -1.83 21.01
C PHE A 68 59.95 -3.08 20.20
N LEU A 69 59.72 -3.08 18.89
CA LEU A 69 60.11 -4.20 18.03
C LEU A 69 61.64 -4.30 17.82
N GLU A 70 62.36 -3.19 17.90
CA GLU A 70 63.82 -3.13 17.87
C GLU A 70 64.44 -3.66 19.18
N GLU A 71 63.86 -3.30 20.34
CA GLU A 71 64.29 -3.77 21.67
C GLU A 71 64.12 -5.29 21.84
N VAL A 72 63.03 -5.85 21.31
CA VAL A 72 62.74 -7.29 21.34
C VAL A 72 63.68 -8.09 20.41
N LYS A 73 64.54 -7.42 19.61
CA LYS A 73 65.56 -8.01 18.69
C LYS A 73 65.04 -9.04 17.68
N CYS A 74 63.72 -9.09 17.44
CA CYS A 74 63.16 -10.16 16.61
C CYS A 74 63.11 -9.86 15.11
N PHE A 75 63.33 -8.61 14.62
CA PHE A 75 63.01 -8.29 13.22
C PHE A 75 63.88 -7.21 12.53
N ASN A 76 64.22 -7.48 11.26
CA ASN A 76 64.65 -6.50 10.24
C ASN A 76 63.80 -6.70 8.95
N PRO A 77 63.30 -5.66 8.26
CA PRO A 77 62.64 -4.44 8.74
C PRO A 77 61.11 -4.61 8.84
N ILE A 78 60.49 -3.80 9.69
CA ILE A 78 59.04 -3.78 9.99
C ILE A 78 58.25 -3.46 8.70
N PRO A 79 57.17 -4.21 8.39
CA PRO A 79 56.37 -3.94 7.21
C PRO A 79 55.45 -2.74 7.49
N SER A 80 55.91 -1.53 7.18
CA SER A 80 55.05 -0.35 7.19
C SER A 80 54.37 -0.19 5.83
N THR A 81 53.05 -0.03 5.83
CA THR A 81 52.30 0.34 4.63
C THR A 81 51.20 1.33 4.98
N ASN A 82 50.96 2.29 4.11
CA ASN A 82 49.84 3.23 4.23
C ASN A 82 48.53 2.61 3.71
N SER A 83 48.60 1.56 2.89
CA SER A 83 47.42 0.83 2.40
C SER A 83 47.78 -0.60 2.00
N PHE A 84 47.27 -1.57 2.76
CA PHE A 84 47.48 -2.99 2.51
C PHE A 84 46.74 -3.47 1.24
N GLU A 85 45.58 -2.89 0.93
CA GLU A 85 44.73 -3.29 -0.20
C GLU A 85 45.40 -3.05 -1.55
N ASN A 86 46.19 -1.97 -1.67
CA ASN A 86 46.86 -1.55 -2.90
C ASN A 86 48.22 -2.24 -3.13
N LEU A 87 48.64 -3.16 -2.25
CA LEU A 87 49.91 -3.87 -2.39
C LEU A 87 49.87 -4.94 -3.49
N GLN A 88 51.00 -5.11 -4.18
CA GLN A 88 51.22 -6.23 -5.10
C GLN A 88 51.10 -7.58 -4.37
N PRO A 89 50.68 -8.67 -5.05
CA PRO A 89 50.45 -9.97 -4.40
C PRO A 89 51.67 -10.53 -3.66
N SER A 90 52.88 -10.32 -4.18
CA SER A 90 54.13 -10.71 -3.54
C SER A 90 54.39 -9.91 -2.26
N SER A 91 54.14 -8.60 -2.27
CA SER A 91 54.25 -7.70 -1.12
C SER A 91 53.22 -8.00 -0.04
N LYS A 92 51.98 -8.35 -0.42
CA LYS A 92 50.93 -8.80 0.53
C LYS A 92 51.36 -10.07 1.26
N LYS A 93 51.86 -11.08 0.54
CA LYS A 93 52.36 -12.32 1.14
C LYS A 93 53.53 -12.06 2.10
N ARG A 94 54.48 -11.20 1.71
CA ARG A 94 55.60 -10.80 2.58
C ARG A 94 55.10 -10.09 3.85
N PHE A 95 54.15 -9.17 3.70
CA PHE A 95 53.52 -8.46 4.82
C PHE A 95 52.85 -9.45 5.79
N CYS A 96 51.97 -10.33 5.30
CA CYS A 96 51.29 -11.32 6.13
C CYS A 96 52.28 -12.23 6.86
N ARG A 97 53.30 -12.75 6.16
CA ARG A 97 54.33 -13.60 6.78
C ARG A 97 55.04 -12.88 7.92
N GLN A 98 55.43 -11.63 7.69
CA GLN A 98 56.14 -10.84 8.68
C GLN A 98 55.25 -10.51 9.89
N SER A 99 53.99 -10.14 9.65
CA SER A 99 53.00 -9.91 10.71
C SER A 99 52.75 -11.17 11.54
N THR A 100 52.58 -12.33 10.91
CA THR A 100 52.41 -13.61 11.61
C THR A 100 53.61 -13.92 12.51
N ASN A 101 54.83 -13.66 12.04
CA ASN A 101 56.02 -13.88 12.85
C ASN A 101 56.05 -12.93 14.07
N ILE A 102 55.68 -11.66 13.91
CA ILE A 102 55.58 -10.70 15.02
C ILE A 102 54.58 -11.20 16.07
N PHE A 103 53.40 -11.65 15.65
CA PHE A 103 52.40 -12.17 16.59
C PHE A 103 52.86 -13.43 17.30
N LYS A 104 53.54 -14.35 16.61
CA LYS A 104 54.10 -15.55 17.26
C LYS A 104 55.14 -15.22 18.31
N SER A 105 56.04 -14.27 18.04
CA SER A 105 57.02 -13.79 19.03
C SER A 105 56.36 -13.07 20.21
N LEU A 106 55.27 -12.35 19.97
CA LEU A 106 54.52 -11.69 21.05
C LEU A 106 53.79 -12.71 21.92
N LEU A 107 53.24 -13.77 21.31
CA LEU A 107 52.63 -14.89 22.04
C LEU A 107 53.66 -15.67 22.86
N ASP A 108 54.87 -15.86 22.35
CA ASP A 108 56.00 -16.45 23.10
C ASP A 108 56.35 -15.64 24.35
N MET A 109 56.35 -14.30 24.25
CA MET A 109 56.58 -13.42 25.41
C MET A 109 55.41 -13.45 26.41
N MET A 110 54.18 -13.59 25.94
CA MET A 110 52.99 -13.62 26.81
C MET A 110 52.80 -14.97 27.49
N SER A 111 53.17 -16.07 26.84
CA SER A 111 53.14 -17.42 27.42
C SER A 111 54.39 -18.23 27.04
N PRO A 112 55.49 -18.09 27.80
CA PRO A 112 56.76 -18.75 27.50
C PRO A 112 56.78 -20.26 27.82
N HIS A 113 55.73 -20.78 28.44
CA HIS A 113 55.63 -22.19 28.85
C HIS A 113 54.64 -22.99 28.01
N ASP A 114 53.85 -22.34 27.16
CA ASP A 114 52.86 -22.99 26.30
C ASP A 114 53.37 -23.20 24.87
N ASN A 115 52.78 -24.16 24.17
CA ASN A 115 53.05 -24.35 22.75
C ASN A 115 52.42 -23.20 21.94
N ILE A 116 53.26 -22.33 21.37
CA ILE A 116 52.84 -21.15 20.59
C ILE A 116 51.95 -21.54 19.41
N ASP A 117 52.26 -22.64 18.71
CA ASP A 117 51.47 -23.09 17.57
C ASP A 117 50.07 -23.54 18.02
N PHE A 118 49.96 -24.22 19.16
CA PHE A 118 48.67 -24.57 19.75
C PHE A 118 47.86 -23.32 20.09
N VAL A 119 48.44 -22.35 20.80
CA VAL A 119 47.77 -21.08 21.15
C VAL A 119 47.35 -20.31 19.90
N TRP A 120 48.22 -20.22 18.89
CA TRP A 120 47.91 -19.60 17.60
C TRP A 120 46.75 -20.30 16.88
N HIS A 121 46.75 -21.63 16.87
CA HIS A 121 45.67 -22.43 16.28
C HIS A 121 44.35 -22.25 17.04
N THR A 122 44.36 -22.24 18.38
CA THR A 122 43.17 -21.99 19.19
C THR A 122 42.60 -20.58 18.96
N ILE A 123 43.45 -19.57 18.83
CA ILE A 123 43.01 -18.20 18.49
C ILE A 123 42.43 -18.15 17.08
N ALA A 124 43.08 -18.78 16.10
CA ALA A 124 42.61 -18.84 14.72
C ALA A 124 41.34 -19.70 14.56
N GLU A 125 41.14 -20.70 15.41
CA GLU A 125 39.93 -21.51 15.48
C GLU A 125 38.81 -20.77 16.17
N ASN A 126 39.06 -20.04 17.26
CA ASN A 126 38.07 -19.17 17.88
C ASN A 126 37.64 -18.02 16.95
N SER A 127 38.55 -17.50 16.11
CA SER A 127 38.18 -16.54 15.07
C SER A 127 37.38 -17.19 13.93
N LYS A 128 37.51 -18.51 13.72
CA LYS A 128 36.70 -19.31 12.79
C LYS A 128 35.46 -19.93 13.46
N GLY A 129 35.35 -19.81 14.79
CA GLY A 129 34.38 -20.48 15.67
C GLY A 129 32.95 -20.00 15.52
N THR A 130 32.70 -19.08 14.60
CA THR A 130 31.36 -18.73 14.10
C THR A 130 30.95 -19.51 12.84
N SER A 131 31.76 -20.46 12.32
CA SER A 131 31.46 -21.06 11.00
C SER A 131 31.88 -22.53 10.73
N SER A 132 32.42 -23.30 11.68
CA SER A 132 33.07 -24.59 11.33
C SER A 132 32.26 -25.89 11.52
N SER A 133 31.00 -25.88 11.96
CA SER A 133 30.19 -27.14 12.09
C SER A 133 29.04 -27.32 11.08
N ASN A 134 28.76 -26.37 10.18
CA ASN A 134 27.48 -26.35 9.44
C ASN A 134 27.58 -26.46 7.90
N SER A 135 28.67 -26.89 7.27
CA SER A 135 28.78 -26.81 5.79
C SER A 135 27.64 -27.52 5.02
N ALA A 136 27.07 -28.61 5.52
CA ALA A 136 25.95 -29.31 4.87
C ALA A 136 24.59 -28.72 5.30
N LEU A 137 24.44 -28.36 6.57
CA LEU A 137 23.24 -27.73 7.12
C LEU A 137 23.00 -26.33 6.52
N ASP A 138 24.08 -25.57 6.30
CA ASP A 138 24.10 -24.25 5.67
C ASP A 138 23.74 -24.32 4.18
N LYS A 139 24.17 -25.38 3.47
CA LYS A 139 23.74 -25.64 2.08
C LYS A 139 22.25 -25.93 1.97
N ASN A 140 21.73 -26.79 2.85
CA ASN A 140 20.30 -27.13 2.86
C ASN A 140 19.43 -25.91 3.25
N LEU A 141 19.86 -25.14 4.24
CA LEU A 141 19.20 -23.88 4.61
C LEU A 141 19.18 -22.91 3.43
N ARG A 142 20.31 -22.74 2.75
CA ARG A 142 20.43 -21.87 1.58
C ARG A 142 19.50 -22.32 0.45
N LEU A 143 19.38 -23.63 0.21
CA LEU A 143 18.44 -24.18 -0.78
C LEU A 143 16.99 -23.83 -0.42
N VAL A 144 16.58 -24.04 0.82
CA VAL A 144 15.22 -23.71 1.29
C VAL A 144 14.92 -22.21 1.12
N LEU A 145 15.87 -21.33 1.46
CA LEU A 145 15.71 -19.90 1.29
C LEU A 145 15.67 -19.48 -0.19
N THR A 146 16.43 -20.14 -1.05
CA THR A 146 16.34 -19.94 -2.50
C THR A 146 14.96 -20.35 -3.03
N SER A 147 14.42 -21.50 -2.62
CA SER A 147 13.08 -21.95 -3.04
C SER A 147 11.97 -21.00 -2.55
N LEU A 148 12.08 -20.47 -1.32
CA LEU A 148 11.14 -19.47 -0.81
C LEU A 148 11.24 -18.13 -1.57
N ALA A 149 12.45 -17.72 -1.95
CA ALA A 149 12.65 -16.54 -2.77
C ALA A 149 12.10 -16.70 -4.19
N GLU A 150 12.23 -17.88 -4.79
CA GLU A 150 11.60 -18.22 -6.07
C GLU A 150 10.07 -18.15 -5.97
N ALA A 151 9.48 -18.75 -4.92
CA ALA A 151 8.05 -18.69 -4.68
C ALA A 151 7.57 -17.23 -4.50
N TYR A 152 8.33 -16.40 -3.79
CA TYR A 152 8.05 -14.96 -3.65
C TYR A 152 8.06 -14.23 -5.00
N ASN A 153 9.04 -14.50 -5.85
CA ASN A 153 9.16 -13.86 -7.16
C ASN A 153 8.03 -14.28 -8.11
N ASN A 154 7.63 -15.57 -8.06
CA ASN A 154 6.56 -16.14 -8.87
C ASN A 154 5.16 -15.66 -8.47
N ALA A 155 4.96 -15.25 -7.21
CA ALA A 155 3.68 -14.74 -6.75
C ALA A 155 3.32 -13.40 -7.42
N GLN A 156 2.12 -13.31 -8.00
CA GLN A 156 1.64 -12.09 -8.69
C GLN A 156 1.13 -11.01 -7.73
N HIS A 157 0.48 -11.44 -6.65
CA HIS A 157 -0.16 -10.52 -5.69
C HIS A 157 0.70 -10.31 -4.45
N TRP A 158 0.65 -9.08 -3.92
CA TRP A 158 1.34 -8.71 -2.69
C TRP A 158 0.87 -9.57 -1.50
N THR A 159 -0.42 -9.92 -1.42
CA THR A 159 -0.96 -10.75 -0.33
C THR A 159 -0.21 -12.09 -0.22
N VAL A 160 -0.04 -12.79 -1.35
CA VAL A 160 0.69 -14.06 -1.42
C VAL A 160 2.19 -13.86 -1.14
N ARG A 161 2.79 -12.79 -1.71
CA ARG A 161 4.19 -12.43 -1.42
C ARG A 161 4.44 -12.17 0.06
N ARG A 162 3.51 -11.48 0.74
CA ARG A 162 3.56 -11.19 2.18
C ARG A 162 3.46 -12.48 2.99
N GLN A 163 2.59 -13.40 2.60
CA GLN A 163 2.46 -14.71 3.24
C GLN A 163 3.75 -15.52 3.13
N ILE A 164 4.31 -15.67 1.93
CA ILE A 164 5.58 -16.39 1.70
C ILE A 164 6.71 -15.74 2.49
N LEU A 165 6.83 -14.40 2.42
CA LEU A 165 7.87 -13.66 3.13
C LEU A 165 7.72 -13.78 4.66
N SER A 166 6.48 -13.86 5.17
CA SER A 166 6.21 -13.98 6.62
C SER A 166 6.77 -15.28 7.22
N ILE A 167 7.00 -16.32 6.41
CA ILE A 167 7.59 -17.59 6.85
C ILE A 167 9.00 -17.35 7.39
N MET A 168 9.79 -16.50 6.73
CA MET A 168 11.21 -16.25 7.06
C MET A 168 11.48 -14.89 7.71
N ALA A 169 10.57 -13.92 7.58
CA ALA A 169 10.81 -12.54 8.04
C ALA A 169 10.92 -12.35 9.56
N ASN A 170 10.37 -13.29 10.35
CA ASN A 170 10.50 -13.24 11.81
C ASN A 170 11.78 -13.92 12.33
N ASP A 171 12.33 -14.88 11.58
CA ASP A 171 13.45 -15.72 12.02
C ASP A 171 14.80 -15.23 11.45
N LEU A 172 14.77 -14.47 10.35
CA LEU A 172 15.97 -13.98 9.68
C LEU A 172 16.04 -12.45 9.68
N THR A 173 17.27 -11.93 9.61
CA THR A 173 17.50 -10.49 9.50
C THR A 173 17.20 -9.98 8.09
N PHE A 174 16.85 -8.70 7.99
CA PHE A 174 16.59 -8.04 6.71
C PHE A 174 17.78 -8.17 5.74
N SER A 175 19.00 -7.98 6.23
CA SER A 175 20.23 -8.10 5.43
C SER A 175 20.38 -9.50 4.81
N MET A 176 20.09 -10.55 5.59
CA MET A 176 20.18 -11.93 5.12
C MET A 176 19.15 -12.25 4.03
N ILE A 177 17.90 -11.80 4.19
CA ILE A 177 16.85 -12.03 3.20
C ILE A 177 17.12 -11.24 1.91
N LEU A 178 17.71 -10.05 2.03
CA LEU A 178 18.03 -9.20 0.88
C LEU A 178 19.00 -9.88 -0.10
N VAL A 179 19.85 -10.79 0.38
CA VAL A 179 20.73 -11.61 -0.46
C VAL A 179 19.93 -12.52 -1.42
N PHE A 180 18.78 -13.02 -0.98
CA PHE A 180 17.94 -13.93 -1.77
C PHE A 180 16.87 -13.20 -2.59
N ILE A 181 16.37 -12.06 -2.09
CA ILE A 181 15.36 -11.24 -2.75
C ILE A 181 15.93 -9.83 -2.95
N PRO A 182 16.74 -9.61 -4.01
CA PRO A 182 17.26 -8.29 -4.30
C PRO A 182 16.11 -7.34 -4.67
N GLY A 183 16.07 -6.18 -4.02
CA GLY A 183 14.99 -5.18 -4.20
C GLY A 183 13.85 -5.28 -3.20
N LEU A 184 13.95 -6.16 -2.19
CA LEU A 184 13.01 -6.15 -1.07
C LEU A 184 13.14 -4.84 -0.26
N THR A 185 12.03 -4.14 -0.05
CA THR A 185 12.00 -2.92 0.76
C THR A 185 11.80 -3.24 2.24
N ALA A 186 12.36 -2.40 3.12
CA ALA A 186 12.18 -2.52 4.57
C ALA A 186 10.69 -2.50 4.98
N TYR A 187 9.87 -1.72 4.26
CA TYR A 187 8.42 -1.69 4.45
C TYR A 187 7.78 -3.07 4.24
N ARG A 188 8.09 -3.72 3.11
CA ARG A 188 7.54 -5.06 2.79
C ARG A 188 8.01 -6.11 3.79
N PHE A 189 9.27 -6.04 4.21
CA PHE A 189 9.82 -6.90 5.25
C PHE A 189 9.07 -6.74 6.59
N ASN A 190 8.89 -5.49 7.05
CA ASN A 190 8.18 -5.21 8.29
C ASN A 190 6.70 -5.63 8.23
N MET A 191 6.04 -5.44 7.08
CA MET A 191 4.66 -5.89 6.88
C MET A 191 4.54 -7.42 6.93
N ALA A 192 5.50 -8.15 6.38
CA ALA A 192 5.53 -9.61 6.47
C ALA A 192 5.83 -10.10 7.89
N ARG A 193 6.70 -9.41 8.62
CA ARG A 193 6.98 -9.71 10.04
C ARG A 193 5.76 -9.42 10.92
N HIS A 194 5.06 -8.33 10.67
CA HIS A 194 3.78 -8.01 11.32
C HIS A 194 2.75 -9.11 11.05
N HIS A 195 2.62 -9.54 9.80
CA HIS A 195 1.74 -10.66 9.44
C HIS A 195 2.10 -11.94 10.20
N ALA A 196 3.39 -12.30 10.27
CA ALA A 196 3.84 -13.48 11.01
C ALA A 196 3.47 -13.42 12.51
N TYR A 197 3.49 -12.22 13.10
CA TYR A 197 3.21 -12.01 14.51
C TYR A 197 1.71 -12.06 14.83
N PHE A 198 0.86 -11.40 14.03
CA PHE A 198 -0.57 -11.28 14.32
C PHE A 198 -1.41 -12.39 13.69
N GLU A 199 -1.15 -12.74 12.44
CA GLU A 199 -1.94 -13.73 11.69
C GLU A 199 -1.30 -15.13 11.75
N GLY A 200 0.02 -15.17 11.88
CA GLY A 200 0.83 -16.38 11.81
C GLY A 200 1.62 -16.50 10.51
N LYS A 201 2.63 -17.39 10.51
CA LYS A 201 3.53 -17.61 9.38
C LYS A 201 2.79 -18.31 8.23
N GLY A 202 2.77 -17.69 7.05
CA GLY A 202 2.21 -18.27 5.82
C GLY A 202 0.67 -18.38 5.81
N VAL A 203 -0.02 -17.81 6.79
CA VAL A 203 -1.49 -17.91 6.91
C VAL A 203 -2.19 -17.09 5.84
N VAL A 204 -3.20 -17.69 5.20
CA VAL A 204 -4.01 -16.95 4.23
C VAL A 204 -5.00 -16.06 4.97
N VAL A 205 -4.77 -14.75 4.92
CA VAL A 205 -5.77 -13.76 5.37
C VAL A 205 -6.91 -13.79 4.36
N SER A 206 -8.10 -14.21 4.81
CA SER A 206 -9.32 -14.04 4.04
C SER A 206 -9.54 -12.55 3.84
N ASP A 207 -9.54 -12.10 2.59
CA ASP A 207 -10.06 -10.78 2.23
C ASP A 207 -11.58 -10.79 2.44
N THR A 208 -12.03 -10.83 3.69
CA THR A 208 -13.36 -10.34 4.02
C THR A 208 -13.29 -8.86 3.68
N LYS A 209 -13.74 -8.52 2.46
CA LYS A 209 -14.06 -7.15 2.10
C LYS A 209 -15.07 -6.69 3.13
N ASN A 210 -14.59 -6.14 4.23
CA ASN A 210 -15.42 -5.42 5.17
C ASN A 210 -16.00 -4.30 4.32
N SER A 211 -17.27 -4.43 3.92
CA SER A 211 -17.97 -3.37 3.23
C SER A 211 -18.00 -2.23 4.22
N THR A 212 -17.05 -1.30 4.12
CA THR A 212 -17.14 -0.06 4.87
C THR A 212 -18.42 0.59 4.39
N ILE A 213 -19.44 0.63 5.24
CA ILE A 213 -20.66 1.38 5.01
C ILE A 213 -20.21 2.84 4.92
N ARG A 214 -20.23 3.40 3.70
CA ARG A 214 -19.79 4.77 3.38
C ARG A 214 -20.98 5.63 2.95
N TYR A 215 -22.13 5.40 3.56
CA TYR A 215 -23.31 6.21 3.36
C TYR A 215 -23.91 6.54 4.72
N ASP A 216 -24.52 7.71 4.80
CA ASP A 216 -25.33 8.11 5.93
C ASP A 216 -26.71 7.43 5.82
N ASP A 217 -27.19 6.86 6.92
CA ASP A 217 -28.44 6.09 6.93
C ASP A 217 -29.64 6.97 6.56
N TYR A 218 -29.64 8.23 7.00
CA TYR A 218 -30.70 9.18 6.68
C TYR A 218 -30.73 9.52 5.17
N GLN A 219 -29.56 9.70 4.55
CA GLN A 219 -29.49 9.91 3.10
C GLN A 219 -30.01 8.71 2.28
N LEU A 220 -29.76 7.49 2.77
CA LEU A 220 -30.24 6.26 2.14
C LEU A 220 -31.76 6.13 2.29
N GLU A 221 -32.25 6.27 3.52
CA GLU A 221 -33.68 6.16 3.84
C GLU A 221 -34.52 7.17 3.07
N HIS A 222 -34.08 8.43 3.01
CA HIS A 222 -34.74 9.48 2.24
C HIS A 222 -34.83 9.14 0.74
N PHE A 223 -33.80 8.53 0.17
CA PHE A 223 -33.87 8.07 -1.22
C PHE A 223 -34.78 6.86 -1.40
N ILE A 224 -34.80 5.92 -0.45
CA ILE A 224 -35.71 4.76 -0.47
C ILE A 224 -37.17 5.23 -0.41
N GLU A 225 -37.49 6.16 0.49
CA GLU A 225 -38.82 6.76 0.60
C GLU A 225 -39.24 7.45 -0.71
N PHE A 226 -38.32 8.20 -1.32
CA PHE A 226 -38.56 8.84 -2.62
C PHE A 226 -38.88 7.83 -3.72
N ILE A 227 -38.15 6.71 -3.82
CA ILE A 227 -38.39 5.73 -4.90
C ILE A 227 -39.63 4.88 -4.65
N VAL A 228 -40.03 4.65 -3.39
CA VAL A 228 -41.24 3.89 -3.04
C VAL A 228 -42.50 4.76 -3.16
N SER A 229 -42.35 6.09 -3.20
CA SER A 229 -43.45 7.02 -3.42
C SER A 229 -44.32 6.65 -4.63
N PRO A 230 -45.66 6.80 -4.55
CA PRO A 230 -46.60 6.47 -5.63
C PRO A 230 -46.35 7.25 -6.94
N HIS A 231 -45.62 8.36 -6.86
CA HIS A 231 -45.23 9.14 -8.03
C HIS A 231 -44.11 8.47 -8.86
N ILE A 232 -43.32 7.60 -8.23
CA ILE A 232 -42.17 6.93 -8.86
C ILE A 232 -42.47 5.45 -9.12
N CYS A 233 -43.09 4.77 -8.15
CA CYS A 233 -43.49 3.37 -8.27
C CYS A 233 -45.01 3.20 -8.15
N THR A 234 -45.53 2.21 -8.88
CA THR A 234 -46.91 1.73 -8.77
C THR A 234 -46.88 0.23 -8.54
N ASP A 235 -47.70 -0.25 -7.62
CA ASP A 235 -47.85 -1.68 -7.36
C ASP A 235 -48.60 -2.32 -8.53
N LEU A 236 -48.15 -3.51 -8.98
CA LEU A 236 -48.94 -4.27 -9.94
C LEU A 236 -50.15 -4.89 -9.24
N PRO A 237 -51.32 -4.93 -9.90
CA PRO A 237 -52.44 -5.76 -9.46
C PRO A 237 -52.14 -7.26 -9.58
N PHE A 238 -51.21 -7.67 -10.45
CA PHE A 238 -50.85 -9.06 -10.69
C PHE A 238 -49.33 -9.29 -10.75
N GLY A 239 -48.84 -10.28 -10.00
CA GLY A 239 -47.43 -10.65 -9.92
C GLY A 239 -46.90 -10.46 -8.50
N GLU A 240 -46.57 -11.56 -7.84
CA GLU A 240 -46.07 -11.59 -6.47
C GLU A 240 -44.59 -11.98 -6.45
N LYS A 241 -43.85 -11.47 -5.46
CA LYS A 241 -42.47 -11.85 -5.17
C LYS A 241 -42.40 -12.45 -3.78
N GLU A 242 -41.74 -13.59 -3.68
CA GLU A 242 -41.41 -14.24 -2.41
C GLU A 242 -40.16 -13.60 -1.80
N LEU A 243 -40.29 -13.11 -0.58
CA LEU A 243 -39.22 -12.59 0.25
C LEU A 243 -38.91 -13.59 1.35
N HIS A 244 -37.75 -14.24 1.28
CA HIS A 244 -37.29 -15.13 2.33
C HIS A 244 -36.55 -14.33 3.40
N LEU A 245 -37.09 -14.36 4.62
CA LEU A 245 -36.47 -13.77 5.79
C LEU A 245 -35.36 -14.70 6.31
N SER A 246 -34.37 -14.15 7.02
CA SER A 246 -33.31 -14.92 7.70
C SER A 246 -33.86 -15.86 8.79
N THR A 247 -35.12 -15.68 9.19
CA THR A 247 -35.88 -16.56 10.09
C THR A 247 -36.43 -17.81 9.41
N GLY A 248 -36.37 -17.90 8.07
CA GLY A 248 -36.93 -19.01 7.28
C GLY A 248 -38.38 -18.80 6.84
N GLU A 249 -39.00 -17.69 7.24
CA GLU A 249 -40.36 -17.31 6.81
C GLU A 249 -40.34 -16.72 5.38
N THR A 250 -41.40 -16.96 4.62
CA THR A 250 -41.55 -16.44 3.25
C THR A 250 -42.72 -15.47 3.20
N LEU A 251 -42.47 -14.24 2.78
CA LEU A 251 -43.46 -13.17 2.70
C LEU A 251 -43.77 -12.87 1.23
N LEU A 252 -45.05 -12.82 0.86
CA LEU A 252 -45.48 -12.47 -0.49
C LEU A 252 -45.68 -10.96 -0.58
N ILE A 253 -44.88 -10.30 -1.43
CA ILE A 253 -45.00 -8.86 -1.71
C ILE A 253 -45.44 -8.66 -3.16
N PRO A 254 -46.40 -7.77 -3.44
CA PRO A 254 -46.74 -7.39 -4.80
C PRO A 254 -45.52 -6.86 -5.55
N SER A 255 -45.38 -7.27 -6.80
CA SER A 255 -44.33 -6.75 -7.67
C SER A 255 -44.59 -5.27 -7.97
N THR A 256 -43.52 -4.47 -8.00
CA THR A 256 -43.62 -3.03 -8.24
C THR A 256 -43.08 -2.66 -9.63
N ILE A 257 -43.76 -1.72 -10.29
CA ILE A 257 -43.31 -1.06 -11.51
C ILE A 257 -42.82 0.34 -11.19
N ARG A 258 -41.62 0.66 -11.69
CA ARG A 258 -41.14 2.03 -11.82
C ARG A 258 -41.75 2.68 -13.05
N ASN A 259 -42.41 3.81 -12.83
CA ASN A 259 -42.99 4.63 -13.90
C ASN A 259 -41.94 5.35 -14.75
N LEU A 260 -40.72 5.52 -14.21
CA LEU A 260 -39.65 6.28 -14.82
C LEU A 260 -38.37 5.45 -14.99
N ALA A 261 -37.59 5.77 -16.02
CA ALA A 261 -36.27 5.18 -16.18
C ALA A 261 -35.33 5.61 -15.03
N PRO A 262 -34.41 4.74 -14.57
CA PRO A 262 -33.50 5.03 -13.45
C PRO A 262 -32.77 6.37 -13.56
N GLN A 263 -32.34 6.74 -14.76
CA GLN A 263 -31.69 8.02 -15.03
C GLN A 263 -32.58 9.23 -14.71
N ARG A 264 -33.88 9.15 -15.07
CA ARG A 264 -34.85 10.22 -14.84
C ARG A 264 -35.20 10.32 -13.36
N ILE A 265 -35.34 9.19 -12.66
CA ILE A 265 -35.59 9.13 -11.22
C ILE A 265 -34.48 9.88 -10.48
N ILE A 266 -33.21 9.60 -10.79
CA ILE A 266 -32.08 10.28 -10.13
C ILE A 266 -32.07 11.78 -10.42
N THR A 267 -32.34 12.20 -11.66
CA THR A 267 -32.43 13.63 -11.99
C THR A 267 -33.57 14.31 -11.23
N GLN A 268 -34.74 13.68 -11.15
CA GLN A 268 -35.89 14.21 -10.42
C GLN A 268 -35.62 14.27 -8.91
N TYR A 269 -34.93 13.28 -8.36
CA TYR A 269 -34.51 13.26 -6.96
C TYR A 269 -33.57 14.42 -6.64
N TYR A 270 -32.57 14.69 -7.49
CA TYR A 270 -31.69 15.85 -7.28
C TYR A 270 -32.44 17.19 -7.33
N ASN A 271 -33.39 17.33 -8.26
CA ASN A 271 -34.23 18.53 -8.33
C ASN A 271 -35.10 18.66 -7.08
N TYR A 272 -35.75 17.58 -6.66
CA TYR A 272 -36.55 17.51 -5.43
C TYR A 272 -35.74 17.92 -4.19
N CYS A 273 -34.53 17.35 -4.02
CA CYS A 273 -33.64 17.70 -2.91
C CYS A 273 -33.28 19.19 -2.92
N LYS A 274 -32.94 19.73 -4.10
CA LYS A 274 -32.57 21.13 -4.27
C LYS A 274 -33.74 22.07 -3.99
N GLU A 275 -34.95 21.70 -4.39
CA GLU A 275 -36.16 22.52 -4.21
C GLU A 275 -36.65 22.52 -2.76
N HIS A 276 -36.67 21.36 -2.10
CA HIS A 276 -37.23 21.24 -0.75
C HIS A 276 -36.23 21.53 0.37
N TYR A 277 -34.96 21.20 0.17
CA TYR A 277 -33.94 21.27 1.23
C TYR A 277 -32.80 22.25 0.93
N GLY A 278 -32.70 22.75 -0.31
CA GLY A 278 -31.63 23.68 -0.71
C GLY A 278 -30.24 23.11 -0.42
N ASP A 279 -29.41 23.90 0.27
CA ASP A 279 -28.03 23.52 0.64
C ASP A 279 -27.93 22.75 1.97
N THR A 280 -29.05 22.51 2.66
CA THR A 280 -29.04 21.83 3.97
C THR A 280 -28.88 20.32 3.85
N PHE A 281 -29.38 19.73 2.76
CA PHE A 281 -29.31 18.30 2.50
C PHE A 281 -28.46 18.01 1.26
N HIS A 282 -27.45 17.16 1.43
CA HIS A 282 -26.61 16.70 0.34
C HIS A 282 -26.99 15.25 0.00
N PRO A 283 -27.62 14.99 -1.14
CA PRO A 283 -27.98 13.63 -1.55
C PRO A 283 -26.75 12.77 -1.89
N LEU A 284 -26.93 11.45 -1.88
CA LEU A 284 -25.88 10.50 -2.27
C LEU A 284 -25.38 10.74 -3.71
N GLY A 285 -24.15 10.29 -3.95
CA GLY A 285 -23.54 10.32 -5.28
C GLY A 285 -24.31 9.47 -6.30
N ARG A 286 -24.26 9.90 -7.57
CA ARG A 286 -25.02 9.29 -8.67
C ARG A 286 -24.80 7.77 -8.78
N SER A 287 -23.56 7.31 -8.61
CA SER A 287 -23.20 5.88 -8.65
C SER A 287 -23.85 5.09 -7.51
N SER A 288 -23.91 5.66 -6.31
CA SER A 288 -24.57 5.06 -5.15
C SER A 288 -26.07 4.95 -5.38
N LEU A 289 -26.71 6.02 -5.88
CA LEU A 289 -28.14 6.02 -6.22
C LEU A 289 -28.47 4.97 -7.29
N PHE A 290 -27.63 4.84 -8.32
CA PHE A 290 -27.78 3.78 -9.32
C PHE A 290 -27.63 2.38 -8.72
N SER A 291 -26.68 2.20 -7.80
CA SER A 291 -26.49 0.92 -7.11
C SER A 291 -27.72 0.56 -6.29
N ILE A 292 -28.29 1.52 -5.55
CA ILE A 292 -29.53 1.35 -4.79
C ILE A 292 -30.70 0.98 -5.72
N LEU A 293 -30.84 1.65 -6.86
CA LEU A 293 -31.88 1.32 -7.83
C LEU A 293 -31.71 -0.08 -8.43
N ASN A 294 -30.48 -0.58 -8.56
CA ASN A 294 -30.18 -1.92 -9.06
C ASN A 294 -30.51 -3.00 -8.03
N GLU A 295 -30.15 -2.79 -6.77
CA GLU A 295 -30.51 -3.69 -5.66
C GLU A 295 -32.03 -3.72 -5.43
N CYS A 296 -32.69 -2.57 -5.45
CA CYS A 296 -34.15 -2.45 -5.41
C CYS A 296 -34.76 -2.80 -6.78
N SER A 297 -34.65 -4.05 -7.22
CA SER A 297 -35.11 -4.47 -8.55
C SER A 297 -36.64 -4.35 -8.72
N ALA A 298 -37.06 -3.36 -9.52
CA ALA A 298 -38.45 -3.13 -9.93
C ALA A 298 -38.56 -3.17 -11.47
N SER A 299 -39.69 -3.64 -11.98
CA SER A 299 -39.93 -3.64 -13.43
C SER A 299 -40.00 -2.19 -13.93
N THR A 300 -39.50 -1.89 -15.12
CA THR A 300 -39.62 -0.54 -15.70
C THR A 300 -40.76 -0.52 -16.71
N ARG A 301 -41.65 0.47 -16.57
CA ARG A 301 -42.75 0.66 -17.54
C ARG A 301 -42.16 1.03 -18.90
N ARG A 302 -42.30 0.15 -19.89
CA ARG A 302 -41.74 0.34 -21.25
C ARG A 302 -42.66 1.09 -22.21
N SER A 303 -43.95 1.22 -21.91
CA SER A 303 -44.87 2.04 -22.70
C SER A 303 -46.04 2.58 -21.87
N LEU A 304 -46.31 3.88 -22.02
CA LEU A 304 -47.59 4.54 -21.71
C LEU A 304 -48.39 4.78 -23.00
N GLN A 305 -47.69 4.94 -24.13
CA GLN A 305 -48.28 5.25 -25.44
C GLN A 305 -48.54 3.96 -26.20
N GLY A 306 -49.76 3.46 -26.09
CA GLY A 306 -50.21 2.33 -26.89
C GLY A 306 -51.57 1.82 -26.45
N LEU A 307 -51.83 1.76 -25.14
CA LEU A 307 -53.09 1.22 -24.63
C LEU A 307 -54.29 2.07 -25.04
N ASP A 308 -54.23 3.40 -24.89
CA ASP A 308 -55.31 4.30 -25.31
C ASP A 308 -55.54 4.23 -26.83
N SER A 309 -54.47 4.00 -27.61
CA SER A 309 -54.57 3.84 -29.07
C SER A 309 -55.24 2.52 -29.43
N PHE A 310 -54.87 1.42 -28.79
CA PHE A 310 -55.47 0.11 -29.06
C PHE A 310 -56.91 0.01 -28.53
N SER A 311 -57.21 0.65 -27.40
CA SER A 311 -58.58 0.73 -26.87
C SER A 311 -59.47 1.58 -27.77
N ALA A 312 -58.98 2.74 -28.23
CA ALA A 312 -59.71 3.59 -29.17
C ALA A 312 -59.87 2.90 -30.53
N GLU A 313 -58.80 2.32 -31.08
CA GLU A 313 -58.81 1.61 -32.36
C GLU A 313 -59.70 0.35 -32.30
N GLY A 314 -59.65 -0.40 -31.19
CA GLY A 314 -60.54 -1.52 -30.91
C GLY A 314 -62.00 -1.12 -30.87
N SER A 315 -62.35 -0.08 -30.11
CA SER A 315 -63.72 0.45 -30.05
C SER A 315 -64.19 0.92 -31.43
N THR A 316 -63.35 1.63 -32.20
CA THR A 316 -63.70 2.02 -33.57
C THR A 316 -63.88 0.84 -34.52
N ALA A 317 -63.14 -0.25 -34.35
CA ALA A 317 -63.30 -1.46 -35.15
C ALA A 317 -64.63 -2.18 -34.86
N PHE A 318 -65.07 -2.19 -33.60
CA PHE A 318 -66.38 -2.72 -33.22
C PHE A 318 -67.53 -1.85 -33.74
N ASP A 319 -67.40 -0.52 -33.69
CA ASP A 319 -68.37 0.40 -34.31
C ASP A 319 -68.54 0.12 -35.82
N ILE A 320 -67.44 -0.15 -36.52
CA ILE A 320 -67.46 -0.54 -37.93
C ILE A 320 -68.18 -1.88 -38.12
N LEU A 321 -67.93 -2.88 -37.28
CA LEU A 321 -68.61 -4.17 -37.35
C LEU A 321 -70.12 -4.04 -37.11
N PHE A 322 -70.55 -3.24 -36.14
CA PHE A 322 -71.96 -2.93 -35.92
C PHE A 322 -72.59 -2.27 -37.15
N SER A 323 -71.90 -1.32 -37.78
CA SER A 323 -72.38 -0.67 -39.01
C SER A 323 -72.53 -1.62 -40.20
N ILE A 324 -71.66 -2.65 -40.30
CA ILE A 324 -71.74 -3.68 -41.34
C ILE A 324 -72.94 -4.61 -41.07
N VAL A 325 -73.16 -4.99 -39.82
CA VAL A 325 -74.33 -5.79 -39.42
C VAL A 325 -75.63 -5.03 -39.74
N ASP A 326 -75.71 -3.73 -39.40
CA ASP A 326 -76.86 -2.88 -39.75
C ASP A 326 -77.07 -2.80 -41.27
N GLY A 327 -75.99 -2.67 -42.04
CA GLY A 327 -76.04 -2.65 -43.50
C GLY A 327 -76.51 -3.96 -44.13
N LEU A 328 -76.15 -5.10 -43.53
CA LEU A 328 -76.57 -6.43 -43.98
C LEU A 328 -78.06 -6.69 -43.69
N SER A 329 -78.58 -6.17 -42.57
CA SER A 329 -80.01 -6.22 -42.24
C SER A 329 -80.85 -5.45 -43.28
N ILE A 330 -80.36 -4.29 -43.74
CA ILE A 330 -81.03 -3.46 -44.77
C ILE A 330 -81.03 -4.12 -46.16
N ILE A 331 -80.00 -4.89 -46.51
CA ILE A 331 -79.87 -5.52 -47.84
C ILE A 331 -80.74 -6.79 -47.98
N GLY A 332 -81.44 -7.21 -46.90
CA GLY A 332 -82.44 -8.27 -46.97
C GLY A 332 -81.85 -9.69 -47.04
N MET A 333 -80.61 -9.88 -46.57
CA MET A 333 -80.15 -11.22 -46.20
C MET A 333 -80.99 -11.67 -45.01
N GLN A 334 -81.86 -12.67 -45.20
CA GLN A 334 -82.71 -13.22 -44.16
C GLN A 334 -81.87 -13.88 -43.06
N PHE A 335 -81.39 -13.08 -42.12
CA PHE A 335 -81.17 -13.52 -40.75
C PHE A 335 -82.54 -13.51 -40.06
N SER A 336 -82.83 -14.49 -39.22
CA SER A 336 -83.98 -14.34 -38.34
C SER A 336 -83.69 -13.17 -37.40
N ASP A 337 -84.69 -12.39 -36.99
CA ASP A 337 -84.50 -11.29 -36.03
C ASP A 337 -83.75 -11.76 -34.76
N ALA A 338 -83.84 -13.05 -34.42
CA ALA A 338 -83.11 -13.68 -33.32
C ALA A 338 -81.60 -13.81 -33.58
N ASP A 339 -81.18 -14.15 -34.80
CA ASP A 339 -79.77 -14.31 -35.17
C ASP A 339 -79.04 -12.95 -35.22
N GLU A 340 -79.73 -11.90 -35.68
CA GLU A 340 -79.20 -10.53 -35.65
C GLU A 340 -79.03 -10.03 -34.21
N LEU A 341 -80.03 -10.30 -33.34
CA LEU A 341 -79.94 -9.93 -31.92
C LEU A 341 -78.83 -10.70 -31.19
N GLU A 342 -78.66 -11.99 -31.50
CA GLU A 342 -77.63 -12.84 -30.90
C GLU A 342 -76.22 -12.39 -31.34
N THR A 343 -76.01 -12.14 -32.63
CA THR A 343 -74.73 -11.61 -33.14
C THR A 343 -74.39 -10.24 -32.54
N ARG A 344 -75.35 -9.33 -32.42
CA ARG A 344 -75.14 -8.04 -31.73
C ARG A 344 -74.81 -8.20 -30.26
N SER A 345 -75.51 -9.10 -29.56
CA SER A 345 -75.26 -9.36 -28.14
C SER A 345 -73.86 -9.93 -27.92
N SER A 346 -73.40 -10.82 -28.81
CA SER A 346 -72.06 -11.41 -28.76
C SER A 346 -70.95 -10.40 -29.08
N LEU A 347 -71.17 -9.51 -30.06
CA LEU A 347 -70.25 -8.41 -30.36
C LEU A 347 -70.14 -7.42 -29.19
N SER A 348 -71.27 -7.03 -28.60
CA SER A 348 -71.29 -6.17 -27.41
C SER A 348 -70.60 -6.83 -26.22
N TYR A 349 -70.84 -8.12 -25.98
CA TYR A 349 -70.16 -8.86 -24.93
C TYR A 349 -68.65 -8.93 -25.16
N SER A 350 -68.22 -9.11 -26.43
CA SER A 350 -66.79 -9.14 -26.78
C SER A 350 -66.09 -7.78 -26.65
N ASP A 351 -66.77 -6.69 -27.00
CA ASP A 351 -66.26 -5.33 -26.81
C ASP A 351 -66.13 -4.99 -25.31
N PHE A 352 -67.15 -5.34 -24.52
CA PHE A 352 -67.09 -5.25 -23.05
C PHE A 352 -65.93 -6.08 -22.47
N TYR A 353 -65.70 -7.30 -22.97
CA TYR A 353 -64.64 -8.16 -22.47
C TYR A 353 -63.25 -7.60 -22.81
N ILE A 354 -63.06 -7.03 -24.00
CA ILE A 354 -61.80 -6.39 -24.40
C ILE A 354 -61.57 -5.11 -23.59
N ILE A 355 -62.60 -4.30 -23.36
CA ILE A 355 -62.50 -3.12 -22.49
C ILE A 355 -62.15 -3.55 -21.05
N ILE A 356 -62.76 -4.62 -20.54
CA ILE A 356 -62.46 -5.17 -19.21
C ILE A 356 -61.03 -5.70 -19.15
N ASP A 357 -60.56 -6.45 -20.15
CA ASP A 357 -59.18 -6.96 -20.21
C ASP A 357 -58.16 -5.82 -20.33
N ILE A 358 -58.46 -4.76 -21.09
CA ILE A 358 -57.62 -3.55 -21.19
C ILE A 358 -57.57 -2.80 -19.85
N ILE A 359 -58.71 -2.69 -19.15
CA ILE A 359 -58.80 -2.08 -17.82
C ILE A 359 -58.09 -2.95 -16.76
N LEU A 360 -58.12 -4.27 -16.88
CA LEU A 360 -57.41 -5.21 -16.00
C LEU A 360 -55.89 -5.27 -16.28
N PHE A 361 -55.45 -4.79 -17.44
CA PHE A 361 -54.02 -4.65 -17.80
C PHE A 361 -53.42 -3.29 -17.37
N LEU A 362 -54.26 -2.34 -16.93
CA LEU A 362 -53.87 -1.10 -16.24
C LEU A 362 -53.68 -1.35 -14.74
#